data_AF-A0A963TAN3-F1
#
_entry.id   AF-A0A963TAN3-F1
#
_cell.length_a   1.000
_cell.length_b   1.000
_cell.length_c   1.000
_cell.angle_alpha   90.00
_cell.angle_beta   90.00
_cell.angle_gamma   90.00
#
_symmetry.space_group_name_H-M   'P 1'
#
loop_
_entity.id
_entity.type
_entity.pdbx_description
1 polymer ?
#
loop_
_entity_poly.entity_id
_entity_poly.type
_entity_poly.pdbx_seq_one_letter_code
_entity_poly.pdbx_strand_id
1 'polypeptide(L)'
;MRCPACTTPLLVPTPFDGRAQIDRCPKCGGVWLDKGELLLVTRNPWLGRKPEGGMPSGRASPRTGEPLVRARLTDGTAVDLAPEGGGLWLDSATFDTLTGTTWAGPDTRSRPAPPAAAALAALAPLPNLFLRSATTLVFLYALLGAV
;
A
#
# COMPACT_ATOMS: atom_id res chain seq x y z
N MET A 1 -2.83 16.02 -0.46
CA MET A 1 -2.05 14.77 -0.69
C MET A 1 -2.36 14.22 -2.08
N ARG A 2 -1.40 13.67 -2.85
CA ARG A 2 -1.66 13.17 -4.23
C ARG A 2 -2.30 11.78 -4.19
N CYS A 3 -3.24 11.51 -5.10
CA CYS A 3 -3.88 10.21 -5.20
C CYS A 3 -2.86 9.09 -5.53
N PRO A 4 -2.71 8.02 -4.72
CA PRO A 4 -1.77 6.92 -4.96
C PRO A 4 -2.00 6.17 -6.27
N ALA A 5 -3.26 6.18 -6.72
CA ALA A 5 -3.68 5.41 -7.87
C ALA A 5 -3.77 6.25 -9.16
N CYS A 6 -3.80 7.57 -9.08
CA CYS A 6 -3.77 8.46 -10.26
C CYS A 6 -2.45 9.22 -10.40
N THR A 7 -1.74 9.42 -9.29
CA THR A 7 -0.50 10.20 -9.15
C THR A 7 -0.60 11.70 -9.49
N THR A 8 -1.65 12.12 -10.20
CA THR A 8 -1.87 13.51 -10.67
C THR A 8 -2.81 14.34 -9.77
N PRO A 9 -4.10 13.98 -9.60
CA PRO A 9 -5.04 14.78 -8.81
C PRO A 9 -4.69 14.74 -7.32
N LEU A 10 -4.94 15.88 -6.66
CA LEU A 10 -4.96 15.95 -5.20
C LEU A 10 -6.24 15.31 -4.68
N LEU A 11 -6.11 14.63 -3.55
CA LEU A 11 -7.24 14.18 -2.75
C LEU A 11 -7.94 15.39 -2.13
N VAL A 12 -9.26 15.33 -2.10
CA VAL A 12 -10.14 16.38 -1.62
C VAL A 12 -10.84 15.88 -0.35
N PRO A 13 -10.71 16.61 0.77
CA PRO A 13 -11.42 16.27 1.99
C PRO A 13 -12.93 16.35 1.76
N THR A 14 -13.63 15.26 2.03
CA THR A 14 -15.06 15.09 1.77
C THR A 14 -15.73 14.59 3.05
N PRO A 15 -16.84 15.20 3.50
CA PRO A 15 -17.59 14.68 4.64
C PRO A 15 -18.24 13.35 4.27
N PHE A 16 -18.15 12.38 5.16
CA PHE A 16 -18.75 11.05 5.03
C PHE A 16 -19.65 10.76 6.23
N ASP A 17 -20.92 10.50 5.93
CA ASP A 17 -21.95 10.07 6.89
C ASP A 17 -22.07 10.96 8.15
N GLY A 18 -21.76 12.26 8.00
CA GLY A 18 -21.81 13.28 9.06
C GLY A 18 -20.85 13.05 10.23
N ARG A 19 -20.02 12.01 10.19
CA ARG A 19 -19.19 11.55 11.33
C ARG A 19 -17.70 11.56 11.04
N ALA A 20 -17.32 11.43 9.78
CA ALA A 20 -15.92 11.38 9.36
C ALA A 20 -15.67 12.37 8.23
N GLN A 21 -14.44 12.86 8.15
CA GLN A 21 -13.89 13.47 6.96
C GLN A 21 -13.04 12.40 6.28
N ILE A 22 -13.11 12.28 4.95
CA ILE A 22 -12.34 11.31 4.17
C ILE A 22 -11.65 12.01 2.99
N ASP A 23 -10.46 11.55 2.61
CA ASP A 23 -9.72 12.14 1.50
C ASP A 23 -10.01 11.41 0.19
N ARG A 24 -10.84 12.03 -0.67
CA ARG A 24 -11.33 11.41 -1.90
C ARG A 24 -10.64 11.93 -3.15
N CYS A 25 -10.35 11.03 -4.08
CA CYS A 25 -9.89 11.41 -5.41
C CYS A 25 -11.08 11.81 -6.31
N PRO A 26 -11.10 13.03 -6.88
CA PRO A 26 -12.17 13.46 -7.78
C PRO A 26 -12.15 12.74 -9.14
N LYS A 27 -11.01 12.14 -9.52
CA LYS A 27 -10.84 11.46 -10.83
C LYS A 27 -11.22 9.99 -10.81
N CYS A 28 -10.73 9.24 -9.82
CA CYS A 28 -10.93 7.79 -9.75
C CYS A 28 -11.84 7.36 -8.61
N GLY A 29 -12.40 8.29 -7.82
CA GLY A 29 -13.29 7.97 -6.71
C GLY A 29 -12.66 7.22 -5.54
N GLY A 30 -11.39 6.82 -5.63
CA GLY A 30 -10.67 6.15 -4.55
C GLY A 30 -10.50 7.05 -3.33
N VAL A 31 -10.42 6.41 -2.18
CA VAL A 31 -10.45 7.06 -0.87
C VAL A 31 -9.19 6.69 -0.10
N TRP A 32 -8.55 7.71 0.44
CA TRP A 32 -7.56 7.55 1.48
C TRP A 32 -8.23 7.77 2.83
N LEU A 33 -7.94 6.89 3.77
CA LEU A 33 -8.38 6.99 5.15
C LEU A 33 -7.15 7.00 6.06
N ASP A 34 -7.03 8.03 6.88
CA ASP A 34 -6.01 8.09 7.91
C ASP A 34 -6.40 7.27 9.14
N LYS A 35 -5.41 6.95 10.00
CA LYS A 35 -5.58 6.11 11.20
C LYS A 35 -6.79 6.50 12.07
N GLY A 36 -7.08 7.81 12.20
CA GLY A 36 -8.21 8.31 12.98
C GLY A 36 -9.55 8.18 12.27
N GLU A 37 -9.59 8.38 10.95
CA GLU A 37 -10.82 8.35 10.14
C GLU A 37 -11.32 6.93 9.93
N LEU A 38 -10.38 6.00 9.78
CA LEU A 38 -10.64 4.57 9.66
C LEU A 38 -11.52 4.03 10.81
N LEU A 39 -11.30 4.46 12.05
CA LEU A 39 -12.13 4.05 13.21
C LEU A 39 -13.56 4.59 13.14
N LEU A 40 -13.77 5.69 12.43
CA LEU A 40 -15.07 6.34 12.26
C LEU A 40 -15.84 5.74 11.08
N VAL A 41 -15.12 5.27 10.05
CA VAL A 41 -15.70 4.73 8.81
C VAL A 41 -15.96 3.23 8.91
N THR A 42 -15.11 2.45 9.61
CA THR A 42 -15.29 1.00 9.72
C THR A 42 -15.12 0.50 11.16
N ARG A 43 -15.94 -0.50 11.53
CA ARG A 43 -15.80 -1.24 12.81
C ARG A 43 -14.80 -2.40 12.71
N ASN A 44 -14.01 -2.47 11.64
CA ASN A 44 -13.13 -3.60 11.40
C ASN A 44 -11.90 -3.59 12.36
N PRO A 45 -11.69 -4.65 13.18
CA PRO A 45 -10.56 -4.75 14.12
C PRO A 45 -9.15 -4.78 13.49
N TRP A 46 -9.04 -4.89 12.17
CA TRP A 46 -7.74 -4.90 11.46
C TRP A 46 -6.93 -3.61 11.64
N LEU A 47 -7.56 -2.51 12.07
CA LEU A 47 -6.94 -1.19 12.19
C LEU A 47 -5.77 -1.05 13.18
N GLY A 48 -5.59 -2.04 14.05
CA GLY A 48 -4.53 -2.05 15.06
C GLY A 48 -3.38 -3.00 14.74
N ARG A 49 -3.47 -3.80 13.66
CA ARG A 49 -2.43 -4.78 13.33
C ARG A 49 -1.53 -4.22 12.23
N LYS A 50 -0.23 -4.13 12.52
CA LYS A 50 0.78 -4.02 11.47
C LYS A 50 0.66 -5.28 10.60
N PRO A 51 0.46 -5.17 9.28
CA PRO A 51 0.46 -6.36 8.44
C PRO A 51 1.83 -7.03 8.53
N GLU A 52 1.86 -8.29 8.96
CA GLU A 52 3.09 -9.09 8.99
C GLU A 52 3.41 -9.55 7.57
N GLY A 53 4.06 -8.66 6.82
CA GLY A 53 4.37 -8.87 5.43
C GLY A 53 3.17 -8.64 4.49
N GLY A 54 3.49 -8.58 3.21
CA GLY A 54 2.55 -8.41 2.12
C GLY A 54 3.26 -7.94 0.86
N MET A 55 2.64 -8.19 -0.29
CA MET A 55 3.21 -7.80 -1.57
C MET A 55 3.11 -6.27 -1.74
N PRO A 56 4.15 -5.58 -2.20
CA PRO A 56 4.04 -4.18 -2.60
C PRO A 56 2.90 -4.01 -3.62
N SER A 57 1.98 -3.10 -3.35
CA SER A 57 0.82 -2.84 -4.23
C SER A 57 1.18 -2.01 -5.47
N GLY A 58 2.42 -1.53 -5.55
CA GLY A 58 2.89 -0.59 -6.60
C GLY A 58 2.38 0.84 -6.42
N ARG A 59 1.74 1.14 -5.29
CA ARG A 59 1.23 2.48 -4.93
C ARG A 59 2.05 3.05 -3.78
N ALA A 60 2.07 4.37 -3.66
CA ALA A 60 2.78 5.07 -2.58
C ALA A 60 1.79 5.80 -1.66
N SER A 61 2.12 5.85 -0.38
CA SER A 61 1.37 6.60 0.62
C SER A 61 1.29 8.08 0.23
N PRO A 62 0.09 8.69 0.21
CA PRO A 62 -0.08 10.11 -0.06
C PRO A 62 0.60 11.03 0.97
N ARG A 63 0.82 10.50 2.18
CA ARG A 63 1.29 11.23 3.36
C ARG A 63 2.80 11.11 3.56
N THR A 64 3.32 9.88 3.47
CA THR A 64 4.72 9.55 3.79
C THR A 64 5.54 9.19 2.55
N GLY A 65 4.89 8.89 1.42
CA GLY A 65 5.56 8.42 0.19
C GLY A 65 6.05 6.97 0.24
N GLU A 66 5.88 6.27 1.36
CA GLU A 66 6.27 4.87 1.50
C GLU A 66 5.43 3.94 0.59
N PRO A 67 5.98 2.79 0.15
CA PRO A 67 5.21 1.84 -0.65
C PRO A 67 4.07 1.24 0.16
N LEU A 68 2.87 1.25 -0.40
CA LEU A 68 1.72 0.61 0.21
C LEU A 68 1.79 -0.90 0.00
N VAL A 69 1.40 -1.64 1.02
CA VAL A 69 1.40 -3.10 1.05
C VAL A 69 -0.02 -3.61 0.89
N ARG A 70 -0.24 -4.57 -0.02
CA ARG A 70 -1.56 -5.18 -0.19
C ARG A 70 -1.83 -6.16 0.95
N ALA A 71 -2.90 -5.91 1.70
CA ALA A 71 -3.40 -6.76 2.77
C ALA A 71 -4.85 -7.17 2.50
N ARG A 72 -5.32 -8.19 3.22
CA ARG A 72 -6.72 -8.59 3.23
C ARG A 72 -7.30 -8.36 4.61
N LEU A 73 -8.46 -7.73 4.65
CA LEU A 73 -9.28 -7.60 5.84
C LEU A 73 -9.90 -8.96 6.22
N THR A 74 -10.53 -9.02 7.39
CA THR A 74 -11.14 -10.24 7.96
C THR A 74 -12.23 -10.84 7.07
N ASP A 75 -12.92 -9.99 6.34
CA ASP A 75 -13.96 -10.32 5.35
C ASP A 75 -13.36 -10.73 3.99
N GLY A 76 -12.03 -10.77 3.86
CA GLY A 76 -11.31 -11.08 2.62
C GLY A 76 -11.11 -9.89 1.69
N THR A 77 -11.64 -8.71 2.04
CA THR A 77 -11.55 -7.49 1.22
C THR A 77 -10.09 -7.05 1.09
N ALA A 78 -9.63 -6.85 -0.15
CA ALA A 78 -8.26 -6.42 -0.43
C ALA A 78 -8.12 -4.91 -0.26
N VAL A 79 -7.13 -4.49 0.53
CA VAL A 79 -6.84 -3.08 0.83
C VAL A 79 -5.34 -2.82 0.74
N ASP A 80 -4.95 -1.59 0.44
CA ASP A 80 -3.53 -1.22 0.44
C ASP A 80 -3.21 -0.39 1.70
N LEU A 81 -2.31 -0.88 2.54
CA LEU A 81 -1.94 -0.31 3.83
C LEU A 81 -0.59 0.41 3.77
N ALA A 82 -0.47 1.54 4.47
CA ALA A 82 0.80 2.17 4.77
C ALA A 82 1.39 1.56 6.06
N PRO A 83 2.51 0.81 5.98
CA PRO A 83 3.03 0.06 7.12
C PRO A 83 3.56 0.94 8.26
N GLU A 84 4.13 2.12 7.96
CA GLU A 84 4.65 3.03 8.99
C GLU A 84 3.65 4.17 9.29
N GLY A 85 2.98 4.71 8.28
CA GLY A 85 2.02 5.81 8.46
C GLY A 85 0.65 5.41 9.01
N GLY A 86 0.26 4.12 8.91
CA GLY A 86 -1.01 3.59 9.44
C GLY A 86 -2.27 4.07 8.70
N GLY A 87 -2.13 4.61 7.50
CA GLY A 87 -3.23 4.94 6.61
C GLY A 87 -3.58 3.80 5.65
N LEU A 88 -4.73 3.90 5.02
CA LEU A 88 -5.27 2.87 4.15
C LEU A 88 -5.87 3.49 2.88
N TRP A 89 -5.57 2.86 1.75
CA TRP A 89 -6.13 3.21 0.45
C TRP A 89 -7.18 2.19 0.03
N LEU A 90 -8.33 2.71 -0.39
CA LEU A 90 -9.45 1.98 -0.97
C LEU A 90 -9.68 2.49 -2.39
N ASP A 91 -9.88 1.59 -3.35
CA ASP A 91 -10.54 2.00 -4.58
C ASP A 91 -12.04 2.25 -4.33
N SER A 92 -12.70 2.90 -5.29
CA SER A 92 -14.11 3.26 -5.19
C SER A 92 -15.01 2.04 -4.94
N ALA A 93 -14.82 0.96 -5.70
CA ALA A 93 -15.64 -0.24 -5.58
C ALA A 93 -15.47 -0.92 -4.20
N THR A 94 -14.24 -0.96 -3.70
CA THR A 94 -13.93 -1.50 -2.38
C THR A 94 -14.55 -0.64 -1.28
N PHE A 95 -14.46 0.68 -1.41
CA PHE A 95 -15.08 1.61 -0.46
C PHE A 95 -16.60 1.46 -0.44
N ASP A 96 -17.25 1.41 -1.61
CA ASP A 96 -18.70 1.23 -1.74
C ASP A 96 -19.13 -0.10 -1.11
N THR A 97 -18.37 -1.17 -1.34
CA THR A 97 -18.62 -2.50 -0.75
C THR A 97 -18.50 -2.47 0.78
N LEU A 98 -17.47 -1.83 1.32
CA LEU A 98 -17.22 -1.77 2.77
C LEU A 98 -18.23 -0.90 3.51
N THR A 99 -18.75 0.14 2.85
CA THR A 99 -19.65 1.12 3.49
C THR A 99 -21.12 0.90 3.15
N GLY A 100 -21.44 0.03 2.18
CA GLY A 100 -22.78 -0.13 1.65
C GLY A 100 -23.32 1.14 1.00
N THR A 101 -22.44 2.08 0.64
CA THR A 101 -22.82 3.34 0.00
C THR A 101 -22.52 3.24 -1.49
N THR A 102 -23.43 3.76 -2.32
CA THR A 102 -23.18 3.94 -3.75
C THR A 102 -23.05 5.43 -3.99
N TRP A 103 -21.81 5.92 -3.94
CA TRP A 103 -21.57 7.31 -4.28
C TRP A 103 -21.52 7.47 -5.80
N ALA A 104 -22.29 8.41 -6.35
CA ALA A 104 -22.23 8.80 -7.76
C ALA A 104 -20.86 9.46 -8.08
N GLY A 105 -19.83 8.64 -8.27
CA GLY A 105 -18.53 9.03 -8.79
C GLY A 105 -18.43 8.68 -10.28
N PRO A 106 -17.44 9.21 -11.00
CA PRO A 106 -17.19 8.80 -12.39
C PRO A 106 -16.94 7.29 -12.46
N ASP A 107 -17.70 6.61 -13.33
CA ASP A 107 -17.78 5.15 -13.47
C ASP A 107 -16.37 4.51 -13.57
N THR A 108 -15.94 3.79 -12.53
CA THR A 108 -14.56 3.29 -12.37
C THR A 108 -14.27 1.93 -12.99
N ARG A 109 -15.24 1.34 -13.70
CA ARG A 109 -15.12 0.01 -14.33
C ARG A 109 -14.07 -0.09 -15.44
N SER A 110 -13.43 1.01 -15.82
CA SER A 110 -12.56 1.11 -17.01
C SER A 110 -11.06 1.31 -16.73
N ARG A 111 -10.59 1.25 -15.47
CA ARG A 111 -9.19 1.62 -15.18
C ARG A 111 -8.27 0.40 -15.03
N PRO A 112 -7.12 0.37 -15.74
CA PRO A 112 -6.20 -0.76 -15.69
C PRO A 112 -5.58 -0.90 -14.30
N ALA A 113 -5.34 -2.16 -13.90
CA ALA A 113 -4.50 -2.51 -12.77
C ALA A 113 -3.15 -1.74 -12.85
N PRO A 114 -2.52 -1.39 -11.71
CA PRO A 114 -1.25 -0.68 -11.74
C PRO A 114 -0.26 -1.44 -12.64
N PRO A 115 0.56 -0.73 -13.45
CA PRO A 115 1.54 -1.39 -14.29
C PRO A 115 2.47 -2.20 -13.39
N ALA A 116 2.62 -3.49 -13.70
CA ALA A 116 3.52 -4.42 -13.00
C ALA A 116 4.97 -3.89 -12.89
N ALA A 117 5.32 -2.85 -13.66
CA ALA A 117 6.61 -2.17 -13.67
C ALA A 117 7.01 -1.51 -12.33
N ALA A 118 6.08 -1.13 -11.45
CA ALA A 118 6.43 -0.51 -10.16
C ALA A 118 7.11 -1.48 -9.17
N ALA A 119 7.01 -2.80 -9.37
CA ALA A 119 7.63 -3.81 -8.52
C ALA A 119 9.15 -3.99 -8.79
N LEU A 120 9.64 -3.61 -9.97
CA LEU A 120 11.03 -3.83 -10.38
C LEU A 120 12.02 -2.79 -9.83
N ALA A 121 11.54 -1.62 -9.41
CA ALA A 121 12.41 -0.53 -8.93
C ALA A 121 12.89 -0.70 -7.48
N ALA A 122 12.32 -1.64 -6.71
CA ALA A 122 12.64 -1.86 -5.29
C ALA A 122 13.63 -3.01 -5.04
N LEU A 123 14.08 -3.69 -6.09
CA LEU A 123 15.11 -4.72 -5.97
C LEU A 123 16.48 -4.06 -6.04
N ALA A 124 17.04 -3.71 -4.88
CA ALA A 124 18.47 -3.49 -4.76
C ALA A 124 19.21 -4.70 -5.40
N PRO A 125 20.31 -4.49 -6.14
CA PRO A 125 21.05 -5.61 -6.70
C PRO A 125 21.50 -6.50 -5.54
N LEU A 126 20.99 -7.74 -5.50
CA LEU A 126 21.46 -8.74 -4.56
C LEU A 126 22.98 -8.81 -4.71
N PRO A 127 23.76 -8.67 -3.62
CA PRO A 127 25.21 -8.79 -3.69
C PRO A 127 25.52 -10.14 -4.31
N ASN A 128 26.26 -10.10 -5.42
CA ASN A 128 26.52 -11.25 -6.29
C ASN A 128 26.97 -12.42 -5.41
N LEU A 129 26.15 -13.47 -5.31
CA LEU A 129 26.35 -14.58 -4.37
C LEU A 129 27.72 -15.21 -4.56
N PHE A 130 28.22 -15.19 -5.80
CA PHE A 130 29.55 -15.63 -6.20
C PHE A 130 30.69 -14.85 -5.52
N LEU A 131 30.54 -13.53 -5.35
CA LEU A 131 31.54 -12.71 -4.65
C LEU A 131 31.60 -13.07 -3.16
N ARG A 132 30.43 -13.31 -2.53
CA ARG A 132 30.35 -13.69 -1.12
C ARG A 132 30.87 -15.10 -0.87
N SER A 133 30.56 -16.05 -1.76
CA SER A 133 31.09 -17.42 -1.65
C SER A 133 32.59 -17.50 -1.94
N ALA A 134 33.12 -16.71 -2.89
CA ALA A 134 34.55 -16.66 -3.14
C ALA A 134 35.34 -16.06 -1.96
N THR A 135 34.82 -14.98 -1.34
CA THR A 135 35.50 -14.37 -0.17
C THR A 135 35.52 -15.30 1.04
N THR A 136 34.40 -16.00 1.33
CA THR A 136 34.40 -16.97 2.43
C THR A 136 35.33 -18.15 2.16
N LEU A 137 35.39 -18.64 0.92
CA LEU A 137 36.24 -19.78 0.56
C LEU A 137 37.73 -19.44 0.61
N VAL A 138 38.12 -18.26 0.13
CA VAL A 138 39.50 -17.75 0.25
C VAL A 138 39.89 -17.56 1.72
N PHE A 139 38.99 -17.01 2.53
CA PHE A 139 39.24 -16.83 3.96
C PHE A 139 39.42 -18.16 4.69
N LEU A 140 38.57 -19.15 4.42
CA LEU A 140 38.68 -20.49 5.01
C LEU A 140 39.97 -21.20 4.57
N TYR A 141 40.35 -21.09 3.28
CA TYR A 141 41.61 -21.66 2.79
C TYR A 141 42.85 -20.98 3.39
N ALA A 142 42.81 -19.67 3.60
CA ALA A 142 43.90 -18.94 4.25
C ALA A 142 44.11 -19.39 5.71
N LEU A 143 43.02 -19.70 6.44
CA LEU A 143 43.10 -20.25 7.80
C LEU A 143 43.64 -21.68 7.82
N LEU A 144 43.29 -22.50 6.82
CA LEU A 144 43.77 -23.88 6.68
C LEU A 144 45.24 -23.97 6.23
N GLY A 145 45.72 -22.99 5.46
CA GLY A 145 47.12 -22.93 4.98
C GLY A 145 48.10 -22.24 5.93
N ALA A 146 47.63 -21.74 7.08
CA ALA A 146 48.44 -21.04 8.08
C ALA A 146 48.82 -21.91 9.30
N VAL A 147 48.74 -23.25 9.16
CA VAL A 147 49.16 -24.25 10.17
C VAL A 147 50.34 -25.05 9.65
#